data_AF-A0A381YNC2-F1
#
_entry.id   AF-A0A381YNC2-F1
#
_cell.length_a   1.000
_cell.length_b   1.000
_cell.length_c   1.000
_cell.angle_alpha   90.00
_cell.angle_beta   90.00
_cell.angle_gamma   90.00
#
_symmetry.space_group_name_H-M   'P 1'
#
loop_
_entity.id
_entity.type
_entity.pdbx_description
1 polymer ?
#
loop_
_entity_poly.entity_id
_entity_poly.type
_entity_poly.pdbx_seq_one_letter_code
_entity_poly.pdbx_strand_id
1 'polypeptide(L)' 'MAAFVTRAFELTAPSVSTAPFTDDDGSVFEEEIETLYANGITTGCTTTTFCPTGLVTREQMAAFLIRALAVS' A
#
# COMPACT_ATOMS: atom_id res chain seq x y z
N MET A 1 -7.65 -3.29 -1.24
CA MET A 1 -7.01 -2.53 -2.34
C MET A 1 -5.53 -2.89 -2.46
N ALA A 2 -4.73 -2.82 -1.39
CA ALA A 2 -3.28 -3.09 -1.43
C ALA A 2 -2.90 -4.40 -2.13
N ALA A 3 -3.49 -5.51 -1.67
CA ALA A 3 -3.38 -6.84 -2.27
C ALA A 3 -3.60 -6.90 -3.80
N PHE A 4 -4.52 -6.11 -4.34
CA PHE A 4 -4.79 -6.06 -5.78
C PHE A 4 -3.67 -5.33 -6.52
N VAL A 5 -3.25 -4.16 -6.04
CA VAL A 5 -2.20 -3.37 -6.68
C VAL A 5 -0.87 -4.14 -6.67
N THR A 6 -0.50 -4.71 -5.53
CA THR A 6 0.74 -5.52 -5.42
C THR A 6 0.75 -6.70 -6.40
N ARG A 7 -0.34 -7.47 -6.49
CA ARG A 7 -0.42 -8.62 -7.40
C ARG A 7 -0.54 -8.22 -8.87
N ALA A 8 -1.26 -7.16 -9.19
CA ALA A 8 -1.49 -6.73 -10.58
C ALA A 8 -0.21 -6.19 -11.24
N PHE A 9 0.70 -5.61 -10.45
CA PHE A 9 1.95 -5.04 -10.92
C PHE A 9 3.18 -5.84 -10.50
N GLU A 10 2.98 -7.04 -9.94
CA GLU A 10 4.04 -7.95 -9.47
C GLU A 10 5.08 -7.24 -8.56
N LEU A 11 4.59 -6.35 -7.70
CA LEU A 11 5.45 -5.51 -6.86
C LEU A 11 6.17 -6.34 -5.81
N THR A 12 7.43 -5.99 -5.57
CA THR A 12 8.24 -6.59 -4.50
C THR A 12 8.65 -5.51 -3.49
N ALA A 13 8.67 -5.88 -2.22
CA ALA A 13 9.22 -5.03 -1.18
C ALA A 13 10.68 -5.42 -0.90
N PRO A 14 11.56 -4.45 -0.55
CA PRO A 14 12.81 -4.79 0.11
C PRO A 14 12.51 -5.53 1.42
N SER A 15 13.35 -6.52 1.75
CA SER A 15 13.17 -7.48 2.85
C SER A 15 13.09 -6.87 4.26
N VAL A 16 13.21 -5.55 4.39
CA VAL A 16 12.99 -4.78 5.62
C VAL A 16 12.27 -3.49 5.22
N SER A 17 10.95 -3.50 5.23
CA SER A 17 10.12 -2.30 5.08
C SER A 17 9.31 -2.14 6.36
N THR A 18 9.76 -1.31 7.28
CA THR A 18 8.93 -0.91 8.41
C THR A 18 8.08 0.29 8.01
N ALA A 19 6.87 0.03 7.50
CA ALA A 19 5.90 1.09 7.34
C ALA A 19 5.58 1.69 8.73
N PRO A 20 5.25 2.99 8.83
CA PRO A 20 4.93 3.62 10.11
C PRO A 20 3.51 3.30 10.59
N PHE A 21 2.82 2.37 9.93
CA PHE A 21 1.43 2.07 10.19
C PHE A 21 1.30 1.17 11.41
N THR A 22 0.40 1.52 12.31
CA THR A 22 0.15 0.75 13.54
C THR A 22 -1.18 -0.01 13.50
N ASP A 23 -1.94 0.17 12.43
CA ASP A 23 -3.30 -0.36 12.24
C ASP A 23 -3.39 -1.42 11.13
N ASP A 24 -2.25 -1.81 10.57
CA ASP A 24 -2.06 -2.96 9.70
C ASP A 24 -1.45 -4.18 10.41
N ASP A 25 -0.84 -4.02 11.58
CA ASP A 25 -0.36 -5.11 12.44
C ASP A 25 -1.41 -6.22 12.61
N GLY A 26 -1.08 -7.44 12.18
CA GLY A 26 -1.96 -8.62 12.25
C GLY A 26 -3.02 -8.70 11.16
N SER A 27 -3.02 -7.76 10.21
CA SER A 27 -3.81 -7.83 8.99
C SER A 27 -3.26 -8.92 8.07
N VAL A 28 -4.15 -9.69 7.44
CA VAL A 28 -3.75 -10.61 6.37
C VAL A 28 -3.18 -9.90 5.13
N PHE A 29 -3.29 -8.56 5.08
CA PHE A 29 -2.77 -7.72 4.00
C PHE A 29 -1.58 -6.86 4.41
N GLU A 30 -1.02 -7.08 5.60
CA GLU A 30 0.12 -6.32 6.16
C GLU A 30 1.27 -6.24 5.15
N GLU A 31 1.71 -7.38 4.62
CA GLU A 31 2.81 -7.45 3.65
C GLU A 31 2.53 -6.60 2.39
N GLU A 32 1.32 -6.64 1.83
CA GLU A 32 1.01 -5.83 0.65
C GLU A 32 0.88 -4.34 0.99
N ILE A 33 0.43 -3.99 2.20
CA ILE A 33 0.38 -2.61 2.68
C ILE A 33 1.79 -2.04 2.79
N GLU A 34 2.70 -2.77 3.44
CA GLU A 34 4.10 -2.41 3.56
C GLU A 34 4.78 -2.33 2.19
N THR A 35 4.46 -3.27 1.28
CA THR A 35 4.98 -3.25 -0.10
C THR A 35 4.58 -1.96 -0.83
N LEU A 36 3.33 -1.53 -0.71
CA LEU A 36 2.90 -0.27 -1.30
C LEU A 36 3.63 0.93 -0.70
N TYR A 37 3.88 0.91 0.61
CA TYR A 37 4.61 1.99 1.28
C TYR A 37 6.07 2.05 0.84
N ALA A 38 6.76 0.90 0.81
CA ALA A 38 8.15 0.78 0.39
C ALA A 38 8.37 1.27 -1.05
N ASN A 39 7.40 1.05 -1.92
CA ASN A 39 7.42 1.49 -3.31
C ASN A 39 6.90 2.94 -3.50
N GLY A 40 6.59 3.66 -2.41
CA GLY A 40 6.11 5.05 -2.47
C GLY A 40 4.72 5.22 -3.08
N ILE A 41 3.92 4.15 -3.13
CA ILE A 41 2.59 4.14 -3.74
C ILE A 41 1.55 4.73 -2.78
N THR A 42 1.70 4.45 -1.48
CA THR A 42 0.82 4.95 -0.42
C THR A 42 1.59 5.68 0.67
N THR A 43 0.94 6.65 1.30
CA THR A 43 1.43 7.35 2.51
C THR A 43 0.53 7.09 3.72
N GLY A 44 -0.45 6.20 3.60
CA GLY A 44 -1.49 5.98 4.60
C GLY A 44 -2.59 7.04 4.59
N CYS A 45 -3.61 6.82 5.41
CA CYS A 45 -4.67 7.79 5.66
C CYS A 45 -4.23 8.87 6.69
N THR A 46 -3.26 8.53 7.53
CA THR A 46 -2.51 9.48 8.36
C THR A 46 -1.02 9.12 8.30
N THR A 47 -0.18 9.87 9.03
CA THR A 47 1.26 9.59 9.11
C THR A 47 1.59 8.24 9.74
N THR A 48 0.70 7.67 10.54
CA THR A 48 0.94 6.42 11.29
C THR A 48 -0.17 5.40 11.13
N THR A 49 -1.10 5.59 10.18
CA THR A 49 -2.19 4.64 9.94
C THR A 49 -2.48 4.49 8.45
N PHE A 50 -2.75 3.26 8.03
CA PHE A 50 -3.15 2.90 6.68
C PHE A 50 -4.66 2.94 6.45
N CYS A 51 -5.47 2.70 7.49
CA CYS A 51 -6.93 2.53 7.41
C CYS A 51 -7.36 1.38 6.47
N PRO A 52 -7.02 0.10 6.77
CA PRO A 52 -7.20 -1.02 5.84
C PRO A 52 -8.66 -1.30 5.45
N THR A 53 -9.62 -0.94 6.30
CA THR A 53 -11.07 -1.08 6.06
C THR A 53 -11.71 0.18 5.48
N GLY A 54 -10.93 1.25 5.30
CA GLY A 54 -11.39 2.51 4.74
C GLY A 54 -11.79 2.38 3.27
N LEU A 55 -12.81 3.15 2.86
CA LEU A 55 -13.21 3.20 1.46
C LEU A 55 -12.17 3.97 0.63
N VAL A 56 -11.77 3.40 -0.49
CA VAL A 56 -10.90 4.05 -1.48
C VAL A 56 -11.78 4.68 -2.55
N THR A 57 -11.66 6.01 -2.70
CA THR A 57 -12.34 6.74 -3.79
C THR A 57 -11.72 6.40 -5.14
N ARG A 58 -12.45 6.66 -6.22
CA ARG A 58 -11.98 6.41 -7.59
C ARG A 58 -10.70 7.20 -7.91
N GLU A 59 -10.59 8.42 -7.42
CA GLU A 59 -9.42 9.28 -7.61
C GLU A 59 -8.19 8.74 -6.87
N GLN A 60 -8.37 8.27 -5.63
CA GLN A 60 -7.29 7.61 -4.89
C GLN A 60 -6.82 6.34 -5.58
N MET A 61 -7.74 5.50 -6.07
CA MET A 61 -7.37 4.31 -6.85
C MET A 61 -6.56 4.68 -8.09
N ALA A 62 -6.96 5.70 -8.84
CA ALA A 62 -6.22 6.17 -10.00
C ALA A 62 -4.79 6.62 -9.63
N ALA A 63 -4.63 7.33 -8.51
CA ALA A 63 -3.31 7.72 -8.02
C ALA A 63 -2.43 6.52 -7.65
N PHE A 64 -2.99 5.48 -7.03
CA PHE A 64 -2.25 4.24 -6.73
C PHE A 64 -1.79 3.53 -8.00
N LEU A 65 -2.66 3.41 -9.01
CA LEU A 65 -2.33 2.78 -10.29
C LEU A 65 -1.24 3.54 -11.04
N ILE A 66 -1.31 4.88 -11.07
CA ILE A 66 -0.29 5.73 -11.73
C ILE A 66 1.07 5.58 -11.04
N ARG A 67 1.11 5.57 -9.69
CA ARG A 67 2.35 5.38 -8.95
C ARG A 67 2.91 3.97 -9.14
N ALA A 68 2.05 2.94 -9.13
CA ALA A 68 2.45 1.56 -9.36
C ALA A 68 3.07 1.38 -10.77
N LEU A 69 2.46 1.95 -11.81
CA LEU A 69 3.00 1.95 -13.18
C LEU A 69 4.37 2.63 -13.31
N ALA A 70 4.71 3.55 -12.41
CA ALA A 70 5.98 4.26 -12.45
C ALA A 70 7.14 3.49 -11.80
N VAL A 71 6.83 2.45 -11.01
CA VAL A 71 7.81 1.68 -10.23
C VAL A 71 7.81 0.18 -10.56
N SER A 72 6.85 -0.28 -11.36
CA SER A 72 6.81 -1.63 -11.95
C SER A 72 7.82 -1.81 -13.07
#